data_AF-A0A2H6LLY8-F1
#
_entry.id   AF-A0A2H6LLY8-F1
#
_cell.length_a   1.000
_cell.length_b   1.000
_cell.length_c   1.000
_cell.angle_alpha   90.00
_cell.angle_beta   90.00
_cell.angle_gamma   90.00
#
_symmetry.space_group_name_H-M   'P 1'
#
loop_
_entity.id
_entity.type
_entity.pdbx_description
1 polymer ?
#
loop_
_entity_poly.entity_id
_entity_poly.type
_entity_poly.pdbx_seq_one_letter_code
_entity_poly.pdbx_strand_id
1 'polypeptide(L)' 'MTDTKIKKKGKSLPPKLIIGLGKFVWTTLWHIMMSRLAPRNKSGEYIRPDSQFRNVVSQAEANIYQPATGR' A
#
# COMPACT_ATOMS: atom_id res chain seq x y z
N MET A 1 36.06 -44.90 15.38
CA MET A 1 35.69 -44.24 14.11
C MET A 1 34.18 -44.04 14.12
N THR A 2 33.72 -42.82 14.43
CA THR A 2 32.27 -42.51 14.53
C THR A 2 31.80 -41.86 13.24
N ASP A 3 31.04 -42.61 12.45
CA ASP A 3 30.42 -42.17 11.19
C ASP A 3 29.35 -41.11 11.48
N THR A 4 29.58 -39.88 11.03
CA THR A 4 28.66 -38.75 11.27
C THR A 4 27.66 -38.68 10.12
N LYS A 5 26.50 -39.32 10.27
CA LYS A 5 25.39 -39.28 9.32
C LYS A 5 24.84 -37.86 9.16
N ILE A 6 25.03 -37.25 7.99
CA ILE A 6 24.48 -35.94 7.64
C ILE A 6 22.95 -36.01 7.55
N LYS A 7 22.24 -35.25 8.40
CA LYS A 7 20.77 -35.13 8.35
C LYS A 7 20.34 -34.42 7.06
N LYS A 8 19.47 -35.08 6.26
CA LYS A 8 18.87 -34.47 5.08
C LYS A 8 17.88 -33.37 5.49
N LYS A 9 18.16 -32.14 5.03
CA LYS A 9 17.32 -30.95 5.22
C LYS A 9 15.94 -31.20 4.59
N GLY A 10 14.88 -31.05 5.39
CA GLY A 10 13.50 -31.29 4.97
C GLY A 10 13.09 -30.42 3.77
N LYS A 11 11.99 -30.82 3.10
CA LYS A 11 11.44 -30.22 1.88
C LYS A 11 10.99 -28.76 2.12
N SER A 12 11.93 -27.85 2.30
CA SER A 12 11.65 -26.42 2.36
C SER A 12 11.10 -26.01 1.00
N LEU A 13 10.04 -25.20 1.01
CA LEU A 13 9.49 -24.59 -0.21
C LEU A 13 10.63 -24.09 -1.10
N PRO A 14 10.62 -24.40 -2.41
CA PRO A 14 11.68 -23.97 -3.32
C PRO A 14 11.91 -22.46 -3.16
N PRO A 15 13.13 -22.02 -2.79
CA PRO A 15 13.41 -20.59 -2.51
C PRO A 15 12.98 -19.66 -3.64
N LYS A 16 13.02 -20.16 -4.87
CA LYS A 16 12.60 -19.47 -6.09
C LYS A 16 11.12 -19.08 -6.09
N LEU A 17 10.24 -19.88 -5.47
CA LEU A 17 8.82 -19.57 -5.35
C LEU A 17 8.56 -18.41 -4.38
N ILE A 18 9.26 -18.39 -3.24
CA ILE A 18 9.14 -17.32 -2.25
C ILE A 18 9.62 -15.99 -2.84
N ILE A 19 10.76 -16.00 -3.53
CA ILE A 19 11.31 -14.81 -4.22
C ILE A 19 10.35 -14.35 -5.31
N GLY A 20 9.76 -15.28 -6.07
CA GLY A 20 8.76 -14.98 -7.09
C GLY A 20 7.51 -14.30 -6.51
N LEU A 21 7.00 -14.82 -5.38
CA LEU A 21 5.85 -14.24 -4.69
C LEU A 21 6.15 -12.83 -4.17
N GLY A 22 7.32 -12.62 -3.57
CA GLY A 22 7.75 -11.29 -3.13
C GLY A 22 7.80 -10.28 -4.28
N LYS A 23 8.40 -10.67 -5.41
CA LYS A 23 8.44 -9.85 -6.62
C LYS A 23 7.04 -9.55 -7.17
N PHE A 24 6.14 -10.53 -7.16
CA PHE A 24 4.76 -10.37 -7.60
C PHE A 24 3.98 -9.38 -6.71
N VAL A 25 4.04 -9.56 -5.38
CA VAL A 25 3.37 -8.68 -4.42
C VAL A 25 3.88 -7.25 -4.58
N TRP A 26 5.19 -7.05 -4.62
CA TRP A 26 5.80 -5.73 -4.81
C TRP A 26 5.36 -5.05 -6.11
N THR A 27 5.45 -5.75 -7.25
CA THR A 27 5.08 -5.19 -8.56
C THR A 27 3.58 -4.87 -8.66
N THR A 28 2.74 -5.67 -8.00
CA THR A 28 1.29 -5.42 -7.94
C THR A 28 0.98 -4.18 -7.11
N LEU A 29 1.59 -4.06 -5.92
CA LEU A 29 1.46 -2.88 -5.06
C LEU A 29 1.90 -1.61 -5.79
N TRP A 30 3.07 -1.65 -6.44
CA TRP A 30 3.59 -0.51 -7.20
C TRP A 30 2.64 -0.11 -8.36
N HIS A 31 2.12 -1.06 -9.14
CA HIS A 31 1.16 -0.76 -10.19
C HIS A 31 -0.15 -0.15 -9.65
N ILE A 32 -0.65 -0.65 -8.52
CA ILE A 32 -1.85 -0.10 -7.87
C ILE A 32 -1.58 1.32 -7.37
N MET A 33 -0.42 1.59 -6.80
CA MET A 33 -0.06 2.95 -6.37
C MET A 33 0.04 3.91 -7.56
N MET A 34 0.72 3.48 -8.62
CA MET A 34 0.90 4.28 -9.83
C MET A 34 -0.41 4.53 -10.57
N SER A 35 -1.35 3.58 -10.57
CA SER A 35 -2.66 3.78 -11.19
C SER A 35 -3.52 4.82 -10.47
N ARG A 36 -3.25 5.09 -9.18
CA ARG A 36 -3.95 6.11 -8.39
C ARG A 36 -3.33 7.50 -8.47
N LEU A 37 -2.04 7.63 -8.84
CA LEU A 37 -1.37 8.94 -8.94
C LEU A 37 -1.90 9.80 -10.09
N ALA A 38 -2.34 9.17 -11.18
CA ALA A 38 -3.01 9.84 -12.28
C ALA A 38 -4.19 8.96 -12.71
N PRO A 39 -5.40 9.16 -12.14
CA PRO A 39 -6.58 8.44 -12.58
C PRO A 39 -6.88 8.87 -14.03
N ARG A 40 -6.45 8.04 -14.97
CA ARG A 40 -6.72 8.21 -16.39
C ARG A 40 -8.13 7.70 -16.66
N ASN A 41 -9.01 8.53 -17.22
CA ASN A 41 -10.26 8.03 -17.77
C ASN A 41 -9.98 7.18 -19.04
N LYS A 42 -10.98 6.45 -19.54
CA LYS A 42 -10.84 5.66 -20.78
C LYS A 42 -10.44 6.52 -22.00
N SER A 43 -10.64 7.83 -21.94
CA SER A 43 -10.26 8.82 -22.96
C SER A 43 -8.86 9.42 -22.76
N GLY A 44 -8.12 9.04 -21.72
CA GLY A 44 -6.77 9.53 -21.41
C GLY A 44 -6.70 10.92 -20.77
N GLU A 45 -7.84 11.54 -20.46
CA GLU A 45 -7.89 12.86 -19.83
C GLU A 45 -7.57 12.78 -18.33
N TYR A 46 -6.92 13.81 -17.82
CA TYR A 46 -6.66 13.96 -16.40
C TYR A 46 -7.95 14.39 -15.68
N ILE A 47 -8.45 13.54 -14.79
CA ILE A 47 -9.54 13.90 -13.87
C ILE A 47 -8.90 14.30 -12.55
N ARG A 48 -9.04 15.58 -12.16
CA ARG A 48 -8.61 16.05 -10.85
C ARG A 48 -9.52 15.43 -9.78
N PRO A 49 -9.00 14.63 -8.84
CA PRO A 49 -9.82 14.13 -7.74
C PRO A 49 -10.26 15.28 -6.84
N ASP A 50 -11.50 15.20 -6.36
CA ASP A 50 -12.01 16.15 -5.38
C ASP A 50 -11.24 16.06 -4.06
N SER A 51 -10.93 17.23 -3.48
CA SER A 51 -10.31 17.30 -2.16
C SER A 51 -11.20 16.57 -1.15
N GLN A 52 -10.61 15.66 -0.37
CA GLN A 52 -11.27 15.03 0.78
C GLN A 52 -11.29 15.97 1.99
N PHE A 53 -10.43 16.98 2.00
CA PHE A 53 -10.36 18.00 3.03
C PHE A 53 -11.16 19.21 2.58
N ARG A 54 -12.48 19.16 2.82
CA ARG A 54 -13.40 20.29 2.58
C ARG A 54 -14.00 20.86 3.86
N ASN A 55 -13.52 20.39 5.00
CA ASN A 55 -13.99 20.85 6.30
C ASN A 55 -13.50 22.26 6.57
N VAL A 56 -14.36 23.07 7.19
CA VAL A 56 -14.08 24.47 7.53
C VAL A 56 -14.12 24.65 9.03
N VAL A 57 -13.23 25.50 9.55
CA VAL A 57 -13.27 25.91 10.95
C VAL A 57 -14.41 26.91 11.13
N SER A 58 -15.35 26.62 12.02
CA SER A 58 -16.47 27.53 12.30
C SER A 58 -16.95 27.42 13.75
N GLN A 59 -17.61 28.46 14.24
CA GLN A 59 -18.21 28.51 15.58
C GLN A 59 -19.64 27.94 15.63
N ALA A 60 -20.16 27.35 14.55
CA ALA A 60 -21.49 26.75 14.55
C ALA A 60 -21.55 25.57 15.53
N GLU A 61 -22.63 25.47 16.31
CA GLU A 61 -22.79 24.46 17.37
C GLU A 61 -22.61 23.01 16.87
N ALA A 62 -22.95 22.75 15.60
CA ALA A 62 -22.84 21.43 14.98
C ALA A 62 -21.49 21.16 14.28
N ASN A 63 -20.53 22.09 14.25
CA ASN A 63 -19.25 21.90 13.55
C ASN A 63 -18.20 21.21 14.43
N ILE A 64 -17.59 20.15 13.90
CA ILE A 64 -16.57 19.32 14.56
C ILE A 64 -15.22 20.08 14.73
N TYR A 65 -14.94 21.03 13.84
CA TYR A 65 -13.73 21.86 13.80
C TYR A 65 -14.01 23.25 14.35
N GLN A 66 -14.08 23.36 15.67
CA GLN A 66 -14.17 24.65 16.36
C GLN A 66 -12.80 25.32 16.52
N PRO A 67 -12.72 26.66 16.42
CA PRO A 67 -11.47 27.40 16.58
C PRO A 67 -10.98 27.34 18.02
N ALA A 68 -9.71 26.96 18.22
CA ALA A 68 -9.04 26.96 19.51
C ALA A 68 -7.56 27.34 19.33
N THR A 69 -7.01 28.14 20.25
CA THR A 69 -5.60 28.53 20.23
C THR A 69 -4.72 27.30 20.48
N GLY A 70 -3.83 26.97 19.54
CA GLY A 70 -2.87 25.87 19.68
C GLY A 70 -3.41 24.46 19.38
N ARG A 71 -4.52 24.35 18.64
CA ARG A 71 -5.07 23.07 18.11
C ARG A 71 -4.58 22.76 16.71
#